data_AF-A0AAW3QYK3-F1
#
_entry.id   AF-A0AAW3QYK3-F1
#
_cell.length_a   1.000
_cell.length_b   1.000
_cell.length_c   1.000
_cell.angle_alpha   90.00
_cell.angle_beta   90.00
_cell.angle_gamma   90.00
#
_symmetry.space_group_name_H-M   'P 1'
#
loop_
_entity.id
_entity.type
_entity.pdbx_description
1 polymer ?
#
loop_
_entity_poly.entity_id
_entity_poly.type
_entity_poly.pdbx_seq_one_letter_code
_entity_poly.pdbx_strand_id
1 'polypeptide(L)'
;MARKKAEVIPAPAPRPTGRPSIFTQELWDRVLCLIEEGQTIRDIAAMADMPAWDTIRRWIRNDETLSSQYRRAREEATDAMEAEILADARTVNADNASAIKVRADIIRWAMSRRAPKKYGDKITQEHTGADGGPLEFTEIRRVVVDVPKKD
;
A
#
# COMPACT_ATOMS: atom_id res chain seq x y z
N MET A 1 -31.26 -59.90 35.41
CA MET A 1 -30.13 -58.98 35.70
C MET A 1 -29.97 -58.03 34.52
N ALA A 2 -30.49 -56.80 34.63
CA ALA A 2 -30.41 -55.80 33.56
C ALA A 2 -29.15 -54.94 33.77
N ARG A 3 -28.23 -54.96 32.81
CA ARG A 3 -27.05 -54.08 32.80
C ARG A 3 -27.51 -52.67 32.40
N LYS A 4 -27.52 -51.72 33.34
CA LYS A 4 -27.65 -50.28 33.03
C LYS A 4 -26.46 -49.88 32.15
N LYS A 5 -26.73 -49.42 30.92
CA LYS A 5 -25.74 -48.72 30.11
C LYS A 5 -25.40 -47.40 30.83
N ALA A 6 -24.12 -47.16 31.08
CA ALA A 6 -23.64 -45.88 31.57
C ALA A 6 -23.83 -44.83 30.47
N GLU A 7 -24.48 -43.73 30.83
CA GLU A 7 -24.69 -42.57 29.98
C GLU A 7 -23.38 -41.78 29.91
N VAL A 8 -22.81 -41.70 28.70
CA VAL A 8 -21.56 -40.97 28.45
C VAL A 8 -21.90 -39.50 28.35
N ILE A 9 -21.45 -38.71 29.32
CA ILE A 9 -21.57 -37.24 29.28
C ILE A 9 -20.63 -36.74 28.16
N PRO A 10 -21.13 -36.04 27.12
CA PRO A 10 -20.29 -35.53 26.06
C PRO A 10 -19.33 -34.46 26.61
N ALA A 11 -18.08 -34.49 26.16
CA ALA A 11 -17.08 -33.50 26.52
C ALA A 11 -17.56 -32.08 26.16
N PRO A 12 -17.27 -31.06 27.00
CA PRO A 12 -17.71 -29.70 26.73
C PRO A 12 -17.10 -29.18 25.42
N ALA A 13 -17.92 -28.52 24.62
CA ALA A 13 -17.51 -27.93 23.35
C ALA A 13 -16.30 -26.98 23.53
N PRO A 14 -15.36 -26.93 22.56
CA PRO A 14 -14.21 -26.04 22.64
C PRO A 14 -14.70 -24.59 22.71
N ARG A 15 -14.28 -23.87 23.77
CA ARG A 15 -14.57 -22.44 23.91
C ARG A 15 -13.84 -21.68 22.80
N PRO A 16 -14.46 -20.68 22.15
CA PRO A 16 -13.82 -19.90 21.11
C PRO A 16 -12.56 -19.23 21.67
N THR A 17 -11.40 -19.74 21.27
CA THR A 17 -10.10 -19.15 21.58
C THR A 17 -9.86 -17.98 20.64
N GLY A 18 -10.28 -16.80 21.08
CA GLY A 18 -9.92 -15.53 20.47
C GLY A 18 -10.11 -14.43 21.50
N ARG A 19 -9.00 -13.84 21.96
CA ARG A 19 -9.05 -12.51 22.61
C ARG A 19 -9.86 -11.61 21.67
N PRO A 20 -10.90 -10.90 22.13
CA PRO A 20 -11.70 -10.04 21.27
C PRO A 20 -10.77 -9.17 20.44
N SER A 21 -10.82 -9.27 19.12
CA SER A 21 -10.04 -8.39 18.28
C SER A 21 -10.56 -6.98 18.51
N ILE A 22 -9.69 -6.04 18.87
CA ILE A 22 -9.98 -4.59 18.89
C ILE A 22 -10.40 -4.10 17.48
N PHE A 23 -10.22 -4.93 16.46
CA PHE A 23 -10.61 -4.65 15.10
C PHE A 23 -12.12 -4.43 14.98
N THR A 24 -12.48 -3.27 14.46
CA THR A 24 -13.79 -2.99 13.87
C THR A 24 -13.56 -2.35 12.50
N GLN A 25 -14.56 -2.42 11.62
CA GLN A 25 -14.45 -1.84 10.28
C GLN A 25 -14.29 -0.31 10.37
N GLU A 26 -15.01 0.34 11.29
CA GLU A 26 -14.97 1.79 11.50
C GLU A 26 -13.57 2.25 11.96
N LEU A 27 -12.92 1.46 12.81
CA LEU A 27 -11.56 1.74 13.25
C LEU A 27 -10.57 1.59 12.10
N TRP A 28 -10.76 0.59 11.25
CA TRP A 28 -9.93 0.39 10.07
C TRP A 28 -10.11 1.51 9.05
N ASP A 29 -11.34 1.91 8.76
CA ASP A 29 -11.65 3.04 7.88
C ASP A 29 -11.02 4.34 8.39
N ARG A 30 -11.05 4.56 9.71
CA ARG A 30 -10.38 5.70 10.34
C ARG A 30 -8.85 5.65 10.16
N VAL A 31 -8.25 4.46 10.28
CA VAL A 31 -6.81 4.28 10.02
C VAL A 31 -6.46 4.59 8.56
N LEU A 32 -7.28 4.13 7.61
CA LEU A 32 -7.07 4.42 6.18
C LEU A 32 -7.18 5.91 5.87
N CYS A 33 -8.21 6.58 6.38
CA CYS A 33 -8.40 8.02 6.21
C CYS A 33 -7.17 8.80 6.72
N LEU A 34 -6.62 8.45 7.88
CA LEU A 34 -5.40 9.09 8.38
C LEU A 34 -4.18 8.83 7.49
N ILE A 35 -4.06 7.64 6.91
CA ILE A 35 -2.98 7.32 5.97
C ILE A 35 -3.11 8.16 4.70
N GLU A 36 -4.33 8.30 4.17
CA GLU A 36 -4.65 9.13 3.00
C GLU A 36 -4.32 10.62 3.26
N GLU A 37 -4.50 11.10 4.49
CA GLU A 37 -4.04 12.42 4.95
C GLU A 37 -2.52 12.50 5.19
N GLY A 38 -1.75 11.49 4.78
CA GLY A 38 -0.29 11.48 4.81
C GLY A 38 0.34 10.90 6.07
N GLN A 39 -0.44 10.54 7.10
CA GLN A 39 0.08 10.00 8.36
C GLN A 39 0.72 8.62 8.17
N THR A 40 1.81 8.36 8.89
CA THR A 40 2.40 7.02 8.91
C THR A 40 1.70 6.14 9.95
N ILE A 41 1.85 4.81 9.83
CA ILE A 41 1.39 3.87 10.86
C ILE A 41 2.03 4.20 12.23
N ARG A 42 3.23 4.77 12.25
CA ARG A 42 3.89 5.21 13.49
C ARG A 42 3.16 6.39 14.12
N ASP A 43 2.83 7.40 13.32
CA ASP A 43 2.10 8.58 13.80
C ASP A 43 0.72 8.19 14.32
N ILE A 44 0.00 7.35 13.57
CA ILE A 44 -1.32 6.83 13.95
C ILE A 44 -1.24 6.05 15.25
N ALA A 45 -0.26 5.14 15.39
CA ALA A 45 -0.10 4.35 16.61
C ALA A 45 0.31 5.18 17.85
N ALA A 46 0.74 6.43 17.67
CA ALA A 46 1.02 7.36 18.76
C ALA A 46 -0.20 8.17 19.19
N MET A 47 -1.30 8.17 18.42
CA MET A 47 -2.53 8.88 18.76
C MET A 47 -3.32 8.15 19.85
N ALA A 48 -4.09 8.91 20.63
CA ALA A 48 -5.06 8.35 21.56
C ALA A 48 -6.14 7.54 20.81
N ASP A 49 -6.60 6.46 21.43
CA ASP A 49 -7.65 5.56 20.89
C ASP A 49 -7.30 4.88 19.56
N MET A 50 -6.01 4.78 19.21
CA MET A 50 -5.54 4.06 18.04
C MET A 50 -4.92 2.70 18.38
N PRO A 51 -5.00 1.71 17.46
CA PRO A 51 -4.31 0.45 17.65
C PRO A 51 -2.79 0.63 17.62
N ALA A 52 -2.09 -0.20 18.40
CA ALA A 52 -0.64 -0.22 18.39
C ALA A 52 -0.07 -0.58 17.00
N TRP A 53 1.15 -0.14 16.72
CA TRP A 53 1.87 -0.34 15.46
C TRP A 53 1.87 -1.81 14.99
N ASP A 54 2.16 -2.76 15.88
CA ASP A 54 2.16 -4.20 15.57
C ASP A 54 0.77 -4.73 15.24
N THR A 55 -0.27 -4.15 15.82
CA THR A 55 -1.66 -4.57 15.60
C THR A 55 -2.11 -4.21 14.20
N ILE A 56 -1.89 -2.97 13.76
CA ILE A 56 -2.21 -2.49 12.40
C ILE A 56 -1.47 -3.33 11.36
N ARG A 57 -0.15 -3.54 11.55
CA ARG A 57 0.66 -4.33 10.60
C ARG A 57 0.26 -5.81 10.57
N ARG A 58 -0.21 -6.37 11.69
CA ARG A 58 -0.73 -7.74 11.72
C ARG A 58 -2.02 -7.88 10.93
N TRP A 59 -2.94 -6.91 11.02
CA TRP A 59 -4.16 -6.91 10.19
C TRP A 59 -3.83 -6.89 8.70
N ILE A 60 -2.95 -5.98 8.29
CA ILE A 60 -2.48 -5.88 6.89
C ILE A 60 -1.83 -7.18 6.41
N ARG A 61 -1.04 -7.86 7.25
CA ARG A 61 -0.33 -9.08 6.84
C ARG A 61 -1.25 -10.30 6.71
N ASN A 62 -2.29 -10.35 7.52
CA ASN A 62 -3.10 -11.56 7.68
C ASN A 62 -4.40 -11.53 6.86
N ASP A 63 -4.73 -10.39 6.24
CA ASP A 63 -5.94 -10.19 5.45
C ASP A 63 -5.62 -9.47 4.14
N GLU A 64 -5.86 -10.15 3.02
CA GLU A 64 -5.57 -9.64 1.67
C GLU A 64 -6.46 -8.44 1.30
N THR A 65 -7.69 -8.40 1.79
CA THR A 65 -8.61 -7.29 1.56
C THR A 65 -8.10 -6.03 2.27
N LEU A 66 -7.69 -6.15 3.55
CA LEU A 66 -7.10 -5.01 4.28
C LEU A 66 -5.75 -4.59 3.69
N SER A 67 -4.93 -5.54 3.23
CA SER A 67 -3.68 -5.26 2.52
C SER A 67 -3.91 -4.43 1.25
N SER A 68 -4.89 -4.81 0.44
CA SER A 68 -5.25 -4.10 -0.78
C SER A 68 -5.75 -2.69 -0.50
N GLN A 69 -6.64 -2.53 0.50
CA GLN A 69 -7.13 -1.21 0.94
C GLN A 69 -5.98 -0.32 1.44
N TYR A 70 -5.10 -0.86 2.28
CA TYR A 70 -3.91 -0.15 2.75
C TYR A 70 -2.99 0.30 1.60
N ARG A 71 -2.77 -0.57 0.60
CA ARG A 71 -1.96 -0.21 -0.57
C ARG A 71 -2.58 0.94 -1.35
N ARG A 72 -3.90 0.93 -1.51
CA ARG A 72 -4.65 2.01 -2.17
C ARG A 72 -4.57 3.32 -1.38
N ALA A 73 -4.83 3.30 -0.08
CA ALA A 73 -4.68 4.46 0.79
C ALA A 73 -3.26 5.06 0.72
N ARG A 74 -2.22 4.20 0.66
CA ARG A 74 -0.83 4.63 0.48
C ARG A 74 -0.55 5.29 -0.87
N GLU A 75 -1.25 4.88 -1.92
CA GLU A 75 -1.19 5.51 -3.24
C GLU A 75 -1.89 6.88 -3.20
N GLU A 76 -3.09 6.95 -2.64
CA GLU A 76 -3.89 8.18 -2.52
C GLU A 76 -3.22 9.23 -1.60
N ALA A 77 -2.49 8.79 -0.56
CA ALA A 77 -1.69 9.63 0.32
C ALA A 77 -0.63 10.50 -0.39
N THR A 78 -0.30 10.18 -1.65
CA THR A 78 0.64 11.00 -2.43
C THR A 78 0.11 12.40 -2.73
N ASP A 79 -1.21 12.60 -2.70
CA ASP A 79 -1.82 13.91 -2.93
C ASP A 79 -1.69 14.81 -1.70
N ALA A 80 -1.84 14.25 -0.50
CA ALA A 80 -1.53 14.97 0.75
C ALA A 80 -0.04 15.35 0.82
N MET A 81 0.85 14.43 0.43
CA MET A 81 2.29 14.69 0.37
C MET A 81 2.66 15.81 -0.60
N GLU A 82 2.03 15.85 -1.77
CA GLU A 82 2.20 16.94 -2.73
C GLU A 82 1.78 18.28 -2.12
N ALA A 83 0.61 18.33 -1.48
CA ALA A 83 0.10 19.54 -0.83
C ALA A 83 1.06 20.07 0.25
N GLU A 84 1.64 19.19 1.08
CA GLU A 84 2.64 19.56 2.08
C GLU A 84 3.91 20.16 1.46
N ILE A 85 4.50 19.50 0.45
CA ILE A 85 5.70 20.04 -0.22
C ILE A 85 5.41 21.40 -0.86
N LEU A 86 4.24 21.54 -1.50
CA LEU A 86 3.85 22.80 -2.11
C LEU A 86 3.60 23.90 -1.07
N ALA A 87 3.19 23.55 0.16
CA ALA A 87 3.10 24.49 1.26
C ALA A 87 4.50 24.91 1.73
N ASP A 88 5.41 23.95 1.96
CA ASP A 88 6.80 24.23 2.34
C ASP A 88 7.49 25.15 1.33
N ALA A 89 7.33 24.88 0.03
CA ALA A 89 7.93 25.65 -1.05
C ALA A 89 7.52 27.14 -1.03
N ARG A 90 6.32 27.49 -0.52
CA ARG A 90 5.87 28.88 -0.38
C ARG A 90 6.52 29.63 0.78
N THR A 91 7.21 28.93 1.67
CA THR A 91 7.85 29.48 2.88
C THR A 91 9.38 29.58 2.77
N VAL A 92 9.94 29.22 1.61
CA VAL A 92 11.39 29.16 1.40
C VAL A 92 12.05 30.53 1.61
N ASN A 93 13.12 30.55 2.39
CA ASN A 93 14.00 31.67 2.66
C ASN A 93 15.44 31.18 2.88
N ALA A 94 16.37 32.11 3.14
CA ALA A 94 17.79 31.79 3.27
C ALA A 94 18.11 30.79 4.41
N ASP A 95 17.31 30.78 5.49
CA ASP A 95 17.58 29.97 6.67
C ASP A 95 17.04 28.54 6.53
N ASN A 96 15.99 28.33 5.73
CA ASN A 96 15.31 27.03 5.61
C ASN A 96 15.46 26.35 4.24
N ALA A 97 16.03 27.01 3.23
CA ALA A 97 16.09 26.49 1.86
C ALA A 97 16.75 25.10 1.77
N SER A 98 17.83 24.86 2.53
CA SER A 98 18.53 23.58 2.54
C SER A 98 17.67 22.45 3.13
N ALA A 99 17.00 22.72 4.25
CA ALA A 99 16.11 21.76 4.91
C ALA A 99 14.89 21.43 4.04
N ILE A 100 14.25 22.45 3.45
CA ILE A 100 13.11 22.26 2.55
C ILE A 100 13.52 21.46 1.32
N LYS A 101 14.70 21.73 0.74
CA LYS A 101 15.21 20.96 -0.40
C LYS A 101 15.36 19.48 -0.06
N VAL A 102 16.02 19.15 1.06
CA VAL A 102 16.19 17.75 1.51
C VAL A 102 14.83 17.07 1.71
N ARG A 103 13.88 17.76 2.36
CA ARG A 103 12.53 17.25 2.56
C ARG A 103 11.82 16.99 1.22
N ALA A 104 11.84 17.96 0.31
CA ALA A 104 11.22 17.85 -1.01
C ALA A 104 11.78 16.67 -1.81
N ASP A 105 13.10 16.45 -1.78
CA ASP A 105 13.75 15.33 -2.49
C ASP A 105 13.30 13.97 -1.93
N ILE A 106 13.27 13.82 -0.60
CA ILE A 106 12.82 12.59 0.08
C ILE A 106 11.35 12.30 -0.24
N ILE A 107 10.48 13.31 -0.13
CA ILE A 107 9.04 13.12 -0.35
C ILE A 107 8.76 12.87 -1.84
N ARG A 108 9.42 13.57 -2.77
CA ARG A 108 9.29 13.30 -4.21
C ARG A 108 9.69 11.87 -4.56
N TRP A 109 10.80 11.38 -4.00
CA TRP A 109 11.19 9.98 -4.17
C TRP A 109 10.14 9.02 -3.59
N ALA A 110 9.59 9.32 -2.42
CA ALA A 110 8.54 8.49 -1.83
C ALA A 110 7.27 8.47 -2.69
N MET A 111 6.84 9.61 -3.23
CA MET A 111 5.67 9.72 -4.10
C MET A 111 5.85 8.91 -5.39
N SER A 112 7.02 8.98 -6.04
CA SER A 112 7.29 8.23 -7.27
C SER A 112 7.27 6.70 -7.06
N ARG A 113 7.59 6.24 -5.84
CA ARG A 113 7.49 4.82 -5.46
C ARG A 113 6.09 4.38 -5.05
N ARG A 114 5.31 5.27 -4.41
CA ARG A 114 3.95 4.99 -3.95
C ARG A 114 2.92 5.01 -5.08
N ALA A 115 3.05 5.96 -6.01
CA ALA A 115 2.13 6.16 -7.11
C ALA A 115 2.90 6.36 -8.44
N PRO A 116 3.63 5.33 -8.92
CA PRO A 116 4.52 5.46 -10.09
C PRO A 116 3.79 5.83 -11.38
N LYS A 117 2.50 5.51 -11.51
CA LYS A 117 1.70 5.89 -12.69
C LYS A 117 1.46 7.41 -12.76
N LYS A 118 1.31 8.06 -11.60
CA LYS A 118 1.01 9.49 -11.45
C LYS A 118 2.29 10.33 -11.32
N TYR A 119 3.22 9.91 -10.45
CA TYR A 119 4.42 10.68 -10.09
C TYR A 119 5.74 10.02 -10.48
N GLY A 120 5.71 8.88 -11.19
CA GLY A 120 6.91 8.27 -11.73
C GLY A 120 7.46 9.07 -12.92
N ASP A 121 8.78 9.11 -13.05
CA ASP A 121 9.42 9.72 -14.21
C ASP A 121 9.02 8.96 -15.48
N LYS A 122 8.48 9.69 -16.45
CA LYS A 122 8.11 9.14 -17.76
C LYS A 122 9.17 9.52 -18.78
N ILE A 123 9.80 8.51 -19.37
CA ILE A 123 10.73 8.69 -20.47
C ILE A 123 10.03 8.20 -21.74
N THR A 124 9.80 9.10 -22.68
CA THR A 124 9.41 8.74 -24.05
C THR A 124 10.68 8.64 -24.88
N GLN A 125 10.98 7.46 -25.41
CA GLN A 125 12.09 7.26 -26.34
C GLN A 125 11.55 7.17 -27.76
N GLU A 126 12.05 8.03 -28.64
CA GLU A 126 11.84 7.90 -30.07
C GLU A 126 13.00 7.08 -30.64
N HIS A 127 12.67 5.99 -31.34
CA HIS A 127 13.66 5.13 -31.97
C HIS A 127 13.74 5.45 -33.46
N THR A 128 14.88 5.97 -33.90
CA THR A 128 15.20 6.22 -35.32
C THR A 128 16.44 5.43 -35.73
N GLY A 129 16.57 5.16 -37.02
CA GLY A 129 17.80 4.65 -37.62
C GLY A 129 18.88 5.72 -37.74
N ALA A 130 19.94 5.39 -38.49
CA ALA A 130 21.04 6.30 -38.74
C ALA A 130 20.54 7.63 -39.34
N ASP A 131 21.14 8.74 -38.90
CA ASP A 131 20.80 10.10 -39.33
C ASP A 131 19.31 10.49 -39.19
N GLY A 132 18.58 9.86 -38.25
CA GLY A 132 17.15 10.10 -38.05
C GLY A 132 16.24 9.40 -39.07
N GLY A 133 16.81 8.52 -39.89
CA GLY A 133 16.08 7.74 -40.89
C GLY A 133 15.25 6.59 -40.29
N PRO A 134 14.60 5.78 -41.14
CA PRO A 134 13.90 4.57 -40.72
C PRO A 134 14.82 3.59 -39.99
N LEU A 135 14.28 2.82 -39.05
CA LEU A 135 14.99 1.70 -38.47
C LEU A 135 15.25 0.65 -39.56
N GLU A 136 16.53 0.37 -39.81
CA GLU A 136 16.96 -0.68 -40.72
C GLU A 136 16.92 -2.03 -39.99
N PHE A 137 16.14 -2.97 -40.51
CA PHE A 137 16.06 -4.33 -39.99
C PHE A 137 16.61 -5.31 -41.02
N THR A 138 17.52 -6.20 -40.62
CA THR A 138 18.06 -7.23 -41.51
C THR A 138 17.05 -8.33 -41.83
N GLU A 139 16.15 -8.62 -40.90
CA GLU A 139 15.11 -9.65 -41.05
C GLU A 139 13.92 -9.33 -40.14
N ILE A 140 12.69 -9.44 -40.66
CA ILE A 140 11.45 -9.33 -39.87
C ILE A 140 10.74 -10.68 -39.90
N ARG A 141 10.72 -11.39 -38.76
CA ARG A 141 9.94 -12.63 -38.59
C ARG A 141 8.66 -12.36 -37.83
N ARG A 142 7.54 -12.87 -38.34
CA ARG A 142 6.24 -12.90 -37.64
C ARG A 142 5.98 -14.32 -37.17
N VAL A 143 5.76 -14.49 -35.87
CA VAL A 143 5.41 -15.79 -35.28
C VAL A 143 3.99 -15.69 -34.73
N VAL A 144 3.12 -16.60 -35.18
CA VAL A 144 1.78 -16.76 -34.60
C VAL A 144 1.92 -17.70 -33.40
N VAL A 145 1.60 -17.20 -32.21
CA VAL A 145 1.58 -17.99 -30.99
C VAL A 145 0.12 -18.29 -30.65
N ASP A 146 -0.25 -19.57 -30.74
CA ASP A 146 -1.57 -20.01 -30.30
C ASP A 146 -1.69 -19.85 -28.78
N VAL A 147 -2.81 -19.28 -28.34
CA VAL A 147 -3.08 -19.11 -26.90
C VAL A 147 -3.22 -20.49 -26.27
N PRO A 148 -2.48 -20.80 -25.19
CA PRO A 148 -2.59 -22.11 -24.53
C PRO A 148 -4.03 -22.34 -24.07
N LYS A 149 -4.58 -23.52 -24.37
CA LYS A 149 -5.89 -23.93 -23.84
C LYS A 149 -5.80 -23.97 -22.32
N LYS A 150 -6.70 -23.25 -21.67
CA LYS A 150 -6.86 -23.25 -20.21
C LYS A 150 -7.55 -24.56 -19.83
N ASP A 151 -6.90 -25.39 -19.04
CA ASP A 151 -7.52 -26.56 -18.37
C ASP A 151 -8.56 -26.12 -17.33
#